data_AF-A0A0L0LNI9-F1
#
_entry.id   AF-A0A0L0LNI9-F1
#
_cell.length_a   1.000
_cell.length_b   1.000
_cell.length_c   1.000
_cell.angle_alpha   90.00
_cell.angle_beta   90.00
_cell.angle_gamma   90.00
#
_symmetry.space_group_name_H-M   'P 1'
#
loop_
_entity.id
_entity.type
_entity.pdbx_description
1 polymer ?
#
loop_
_entity_poly.entity_id
_entity_poly.type
_entity_poly.pdbx_seq_one_letter_code
_entity_poly.pdbx_strand_id
1 'polypeptide(L)'
;MRQHEIRMWVKQLGGTFKEPKPPVDTREMEELFKKKRYTEMIGLIRDSMKLQGPRLRIGYVNSGGKPTGLAWINMPNPMPMYGTAGFNSMELSMFIRKNFLETAPFGLVAMAISHECSHVVLNSLHHPLKTTEECVDLTAMYNGYRNLFATEYEYEKTLGLPPNLQHLLSGRLHNRLAEAFGDSFHSQFGYLTIAERKFAATLMQTRAKV
;
A
#
# COMPACT_ATOMS: atom_id res chain seq x y z
N MET A 1 3.81 -17.57 -13.70
CA MET A 1 3.57 -16.11 -13.54
C MET A 1 2.16 -15.80 -14.01
N ARG A 2 1.32 -15.19 -13.16
CA ARG A 2 -0.13 -15.02 -13.39
C ARG A 2 -0.49 -13.83 -14.31
N GLN A 3 0.26 -13.65 -15.40
CA GLN A 3 0.15 -12.45 -16.25
C GLN A 3 -1.26 -12.25 -16.85
N HIS A 4 -1.95 -13.34 -17.20
CA HIS A 4 -3.31 -13.27 -17.75
C HIS A 4 -4.30 -12.67 -16.74
N GLU A 5 -4.27 -13.15 -15.49
CA GLU A 5 -5.14 -12.66 -14.41
C GLU A 5 -4.88 -11.19 -14.11
N ILE A 6 -3.60 -10.80 -14.02
CA ILE A 6 -3.21 -9.40 -13.78
C ILE A 6 -3.73 -8.49 -14.91
N ARG A 7 -3.64 -8.91 -16.18
CA ARG A 7 -4.22 -8.14 -17.30
C ARG A 7 -5.73 -7.99 -17.15
N MET A 8 -6.43 -9.05 -16.75
CA MET A 8 -7.87 -9.03 -16.55
C MET A 8 -8.26 -8.11 -15.38
N TRP A 9 -7.57 -8.18 -14.25
CA TRP A 9 -7.80 -7.30 -13.11
C TRP A 9 -7.50 -5.84 -13.43
N VAL A 10 -6.36 -5.54 -14.06
CA VAL A 10 -6.03 -4.17 -14.50
C VAL A 10 -7.04 -3.65 -15.53
N LYS A 11 -7.56 -4.51 -16.42
CA LYS A 11 -8.65 -4.15 -17.34
C LYS A 11 -9.93 -3.81 -16.58
N GLN A 12 -10.31 -4.62 -15.60
CA GLN A 12 -11.52 -4.41 -14.80
C GLN A 12 -11.42 -3.14 -13.95
N LEU A 13 -10.29 -2.92 -13.29
CA LEU A 13 -10.01 -1.67 -12.56
C LEU A 13 -10.10 -0.45 -13.50
N GLY A 14 -9.59 -0.55 -14.72
CA GLY A 14 -9.75 0.52 -15.73
C GLY A 14 -11.21 0.78 -16.15
N GLY A 15 -12.07 -0.23 -16.11
CA GLY A 15 -13.51 -0.03 -16.32
C GLY A 15 -14.15 0.87 -15.26
N THR A 16 -13.60 0.89 -14.03
CA THR A 16 -14.10 1.71 -12.92
C THR A 16 -13.35 3.03 -12.77
N PHE A 17 -12.03 3.01 -12.83
CA PHE A 17 -11.16 4.16 -12.57
C PHE A 17 -10.75 4.93 -13.84
N LYS A 18 -11.13 4.43 -15.02
CA LYS A 18 -10.73 4.92 -16.35
C LYS A 18 -9.24 4.68 -16.64
N GLU A 19 -8.40 5.63 -16.25
CA GLU A 19 -6.96 5.62 -16.53
C GLU A 19 -6.15 5.59 -15.23
N PRO A 20 -4.96 4.92 -15.21
CA PRO A 20 -4.09 4.94 -14.05
C PRO A 20 -3.66 6.37 -13.70
N LYS A 21 -3.74 6.73 -12.42
CA LYS A 21 -3.27 8.04 -11.95
C LYS A 21 -1.78 8.23 -12.25
N PRO A 22 -1.28 9.46 -12.44
CA PRO A 22 0.15 9.71 -12.49
C PRO A 22 0.85 9.18 -11.22
N PRO A 23 2.15 8.87 -11.27
CA PRO A 23 2.86 8.43 -10.07
C PRO A 23 2.78 9.52 -9.01
N VAL A 24 2.53 9.14 -7.76
CA VAL A 24 2.56 10.10 -6.65
C VAL A 24 3.99 10.59 -6.40
N ASP A 25 4.15 11.87 -6.08
CA ASP A 25 5.41 12.37 -5.53
C ASP A 25 5.52 11.94 -4.07
N THR A 26 6.55 11.16 -3.76
CA THR A 26 6.75 10.57 -2.43
C THR A 26 7.69 11.40 -1.55
N ARG A 27 8.29 12.48 -2.06
CA ARG A 27 9.28 13.28 -1.31
C ARG A 27 8.71 13.81 -0.01
N GLU A 28 7.52 14.42 -0.06
CA GLU A 28 6.87 14.96 1.14
C GLU A 28 6.51 13.85 2.13
N MET A 29 6.00 12.72 1.65
CA MET A 29 5.66 11.56 2.49
C MET A 29 6.91 11.01 3.19
N GLU A 30 8.04 10.93 2.47
CA GLU A 30 9.31 10.47 3.01
C GLU A 30 9.87 11.43 4.07
N GLU A 31 9.74 12.75 3.86
CA GLU A 31 10.14 13.75 4.84
C GLU A 31 9.28 13.70 6.12
N LEU A 32 7.98 13.46 5.99
CA LEU A 32 7.10 13.23 7.13
C LEU A 32 7.47 11.93 7.86
N PHE A 33 7.79 10.87 7.12
CA PHE A 33 8.25 9.61 7.69
C PHE A 33 9.53 9.78 8.51
N LYS A 34 10.56 10.46 7.97
CA LYS A 34 11.82 10.76 8.68
C LYS A 34 11.59 11.56 9.96
N LYS A 35 10.63 12.48 9.94
CA LYS A 35 10.23 13.30 11.10
C LYS A 35 9.26 12.58 12.05
N LYS A 36 8.94 11.31 11.81
CA LYS A 36 7.95 10.51 12.55
C LYS A 36 6.55 11.14 12.61
N ARG A 37 6.21 11.97 11.60
CA ARG A 37 4.90 12.62 11.42
C ARG A 37 3.97 11.71 10.65
N TYR A 38 3.72 10.53 11.21
CA TYR A 38 3.01 9.45 10.52
C TYR A 38 1.54 9.78 10.25
N THR A 39 0.88 10.51 11.15
CA THR A 39 -0.53 10.91 10.98
C THR A 39 -0.69 11.79 9.74
N GLU A 40 0.21 12.76 9.55
CA GLU A 40 0.21 13.63 8.38
C GLU A 40 0.56 12.86 7.10
N MET A 41 1.51 11.93 7.16
CA MET A 41 1.85 11.06 6.03
C MET A 41 0.65 10.21 5.59
N ILE A 42 -0.08 9.62 6.55
CA ILE A 42 -1.30 8.86 6.26
C ILE A 42 -2.38 9.77 5.67
N GLY A 43 -2.49 11.02 6.15
CA GLY A 43 -3.36 12.04 5.57
C GLY A 43 -3.06 12.30 4.10
N LEU A 44 -1.79 12.49 3.73
CA LEU A 44 -1.39 12.66 2.33
C LEU A 44 -1.75 11.45 1.47
N ILE A 45 -1.55 10.23 1.98
CA ILE A 45 -1.88 9.00 1.25
C ILE A 45 -3.40 8.88 1.04
N ARG A 46 -4.19 9.08 2.09
CA ARG A 46 -5.66 9.11 2.01
C ARG A 46 -6.13 10.13 0.96
N ASP A 47 -5.56 11.33 0.98
CA ASP A 47 -6.03 12.43 0.14
C ASP A 47 -5.68 12.22 -1.34
N SER A 48 -4.50 11.65 -1.63
CA SER A 48 -4.12 11.27 -3.01
C SER A 48 -5.07 10.22 -3.60
N MET A 49 -5.62 9.35 -2.75
CA MET A 49 -6.59 8.31 -3.10
C MET A 49 -8.04 8.80 -3.10
N LYS A 50 -8.27 10.11 -2.89
CA LYS A 50 -9.59 10.75 -2.87
C LYS A 50 -10.52 10.28 -1.74
N LEU A 51 -9.96 9.96 -0.58
CA LEU A 51 -10.72 9.51 0.59
C LEU A 51 -10.97 10.64 1.61
N GLN A 52 -11.23 11.88 1.17
CA GLN A 52 -11.45 13.04 2.05
C GLN A 52 -12.80 13.03 2.79
N GLY A 53 -13.77 12.25 2.32
CA GLY A 53 -15.10 12.15 2.94
C GLY A 53 -15.05 11.63 4.37
N PRO A 54 -14.64 10.37 4.60
CA PRO A 54 -14.65 9.77 5.93
C PRO A 54 -13.61 10.39 6.88
N ARG A 55 -13.97 10.46 8.16
CA ARG A 55 -13.01 10.75 9.21
C ARG A 55 -12.14 9.51 9.45
N LEU A 56 -10.83 9.66 9.29
CA LEU A 56 -9.87 8.59 9.57
C LEU A 56 -9.22 8.78 10.95
N ARG A 57 -9.47 7.84 11.86
CA ARG A 57 -8.74 7.72 13.14
C ARG A 57 -7.56 6.77 13.00
N ILE A 58 -6.43 7.16 13.58
CA ILE A 58 -5.19 6.36 13.55
C ILE A 58 -4.87 5.85 14.94
N GLY A 59 -4.74 4.53 15.07
CA GLY A 59 -4.31 3.84 16.28
C GLY A 59 -2.92 3.23 16.12
N TYR A 60 -1.94 3.71 16.88
CA TYR A 60 -0.61 3.09 16.95
C TYR A 60 -0.59 2.05 18.06
N VAL A 61 -0.50 0.77 17.69
CA VAL A 61 -0.76 -0.35 18.62
C VAL A 61 0.44 -1.30 18.74
N ASN A 62 0.53 -2.00 19.86
CA ASN A 62 1.55 -3.04 20.06
C ASN A 62 1.05 -4.41 19.59
N SER A 63 -0.26 -4.66 19.69
CA SER A 63 -0.92 -5.92 19.36
C SER A 63 -2.34 -5.67 18.83
N GLY A 64 -3.00 -6.73 18.34
CA GLY A 64 -4.33 -6.68 17.70
C GLY A 64 -4.28 -7.06 16.22
N GLY A 65 -5.46 -7.08 15.56
CA GLY A 65 -5.58 -7.47 14.15
C GLY A 65 -5.23 -8.94 13.91
N LYS A 66 -5.05 -9.30 12.63
CA LYS A 66 -4.50 -10.62 12.27
C LYS A 66 -3.06 -10.70 12.81
N PRO A 67 -2.60 -11.88 13.30
CA PRO A 67 -1.26 -12.04 13.87
C PRO A 67 -0.12 -11.49 13.00
N THR A 68 -0.28 -11.58 11.68
CA THR A 68 0.70 -11.14 10.67
C THR A 68 0.39 -9.78 10.04
N GLY A 69 -0.74 -9.15 10.38
CA GLY A 69 -1.13 -7.85 9.80
C GLY A 69 -0.30 -6.71 10.38
N LEU A 70 0.44 -5.99 9.55
CA LEU A 70 1.29 -4.85 9.94
C LEU A 70 0.50 -3.56 10.15
N ALA A 71 -0.56 -3.42 9.35
CA ALA A 71 -1.61 -2.44 9.49
C ALA A 71 -2.95 -3.14 9.17
N TRP A 72 -4.05 -2.52 9.58
CA TRP A 72 -5.39 -2.91 9.14
C TRP A 72 -6.35 -1.73 9.29
N ILE A 73 -7.44 -1.75 8.53
CA ILE A 73 -8.53 -0.78 8.67
C ILE A 73 -9.84 -1.46 9.08
N ASN A 74 -10.48 -0.93 10.13
CA ASN A 74 -11.83 -1.30 10.50
C ASN A 74 -12.82 -0.52 9.63
N MET A 75 -13.55 -1.23 8.78
CA MET A 75 -14.59 -0.69 7.90
C MET A 75 -15.98 -1.13 8.38
N PRO A 76 -17.01 -0.29 8.22
CA PRO A 76 -18.39 -0.71 8.47
C PRO A 76 -18.83 -1.78 7.47
N ASN A 77 -19.76 -2.64 7.91
CA ASN A 77 -20.47 -3.58 7.06
C ASN A 77 -21.98 -3.44 7.30
N PRO A 78 -22.76 -2.92 6.33
CA PRO A 78 -22.37 -2.60 4.95
C PRO A 78 -21.54 -1.31 4.83
N MET A 79 -20.67 -1.26 3.82
CA MET A 79 -19.89 -0.07 3.48
C MET A 79 -20.76 0.95 2.71
N PRO A 80 -20.89 2.20 3.18
CA PRO A 80 -21.57 3.26 2.43
C PRO A 80 -20.92 3.52 1.07
N MET A 81 -21.74 3.83 0.07
CA MET A 81 -21.25 4.09 -1.29
C MET A 81 -20.48 5.42 -1.37
N TYR A 82 -19.36 5.42 -2.09
CA TYR A 82 -18.52 6.61 -2.28
C TYR A 82 -19.33 7.83 -2.73
N GLY A 83 -19.04 9.00 -2.14
CA GLY A 83 -19.70 10.27 -2.48
C GLY A 83 -21.09 10.48 -1.85
N THR A 84 -21.66 9.47 -1.19
CA THR A 84 -22.92 9.63 -0.44
C THR A 84 -22.70 10.35 0.88
N ALA A 85 -23.77 10.92 1.45
CA ALA A 85 -23.73 11.53 2.78
C ALA A 85 -23.25 10.53 3.86
N GLY A 86 -23.66 9.27 3.76
CA GLY A 86 -23.21 8.21 4.68
C GLY A 86 -21.71 7.92 4.59
N PHE A 87 -21.13 7.96 3.38
CA PHE A 87 -19.68 7.82 3.22
C PHE A 87 -18.92 9.03 3.75
N ASN A 88 -19.48 10.24 3.61
CA ASN A 88 -18.84 11.47 4.07
C ASN A 88 -18.96 11.70 5.58
N SER A 89 -19.91 11.06 6.26
CA SER A 89 -20.09 11.18 7.71
C SER A 89 -19.50 10.04 8.51
N MET A 90 -19.08 8.95 7.85
CA MET A 90 -18.56 7.78 8.55
C MET A 90 -17.17 8.02 9.16
N GLU A 91 -16.87 7.20 10.15
CA GLU A 91 -15.56 7.12 10.77
C GLU A 91 -14.91 5.78 10.47
N LEU A 92 -13.66 5.82 10.02
CA LEU A 92 -12.81 4.66 9.80
C LEU A 92 -11.70 4.66 10.84
N SER A 93 -11.32 3.48 11.33
CA SER A 93 -10.17 3.34 12.23
C SER A 93 -9.09 2.50 11.57
N MET A 94 -7.94 3.12 11.26
CA MET A 94 -6.75 2.43 10.82
C MET A 94 -5.84 2.19 12.00
N PHE A 95 -5.36 0.96 12.13
CA PHE A 95 -4.40 0.57 13.14
C PHE A 95 -3.09 0.19 12.48
N ILE A 96 -1.97 0.61 13.06
CA ILE A 96 -0.63 0.30 12.57
C ILE A 96 0.21 -0.15 13.76
N ARG A 97 0.96 -1.25 13.58
CA ARG A 97 1.86 -1.71 14.64
C ARG A 97 3.02 -0.74 14.84
N LYS A 98 3.32 -0.39 16.09
CA LYS A 98 4.42 0.53 16.43
C LYS A 98 5.77 0.02 15.96
N ASN A 99 6.06 -1.27 16.19
CA ASN A 99 7.30 -1.89 15.76
C ASN A 99 7.50 -1.81 14.24
N PHE A 100 6.41 -1.93 13.47
CA PHE A 100 6.46 -1.77 12.01
C PHE A 100 6.86 -0.36 11.60
N LEU A 101 6.26 0.67 12.20
CA LEU A 101 6.63 2.07 11.93
C LEU A 101 8.08 2.40 12.35
N GLU A 102 8.60 1.73 13.38
CA GLU A 102 9.94 1.98 13.90
C GLU A 102 11.05 1.27 13.12
N THR A 103 10.74 0.12 12.51
CA THR A 103 11.75 -0.76 11.92
C THR A 103 11.70 -0.82 10.39
N ALA A 104 10.52 -0.62 9.79
CA ALA A 104 10.38 -0.73 8.36
C ALA A 104 10.83 0.55 7.63
N PRO A 105 11.41 0.44 6.42
CA PRO A 105 11.71 1.60 5.60
C PRO A 105 10.41 2.29 5.13
N PHE A 106 10.51 3.59 4.83
CA PHE A 106 9.43 4.44 4.33
C PHE A 106 8.51 3.74 3.32
N GLY A 107 9.12 3.07 2.34
CA GLY A 107 8.43 2.37 1.28
C GLY A 107 7.42 1.35 1.71
N LEU A 108 7.85 0.46 2.58
CA LEU A 108 7.00 -0.61 3.09
C LEU A 108 5.85 -0.03 3.89
N VAL A 109 6.10 1.03 4.66
CA VAL A 109 5.06 1.72 5.42
C VAL A 109 4.06 2.39 4.48
N ALA A 110 4.51 3.12 3.47
CA ALA A 110 3.64 3.77 2.49
C ALA A 110 2.83 2.76 1.65
N MET A 111 3.45 1.63 1.28
CA MET A 111 2.77 0.52 0.59
C MET A 111 1.68 -0.08 1.47
N ALA A 112 1.96 -0.39 2.73
CA ALA A 112 0.97 -0.94 3.65
C ALA A 112 -0.21 0.02 3.84
N ILE A 113 0.05 1.32 4.05
CA ILE A 113 -1.04 2.31 4.22
C ILE A 113 -1.87 2.45 2.94
N SER A 114 -1.24 2.52 1.77
CA SER A 114 -1.96 2.61 0.49
C SER A 114 -2.73 1.33 0.12
N HIS A 115 -2.26 0.16 0.57
CA HIS A 115 -3.00 -1.10 0.51
C HIS A 115 -4.27 -1.02 1.37
N GLU A 116 -4.17 -0.63 2.64
CA GLU A 116 -5.35 -0.49 3.52
C GLU A 116 -6.35 0.55 2.99
N CYS A 117 -5.88 1.67 2.45
CA CYS A 117 -6.74 2.64 1.79
C CYS A 117 -7.43 2.06 0.54
N SER A 118 -6.78 1.15 -0.19
CA SER A 118 -7.37 0.48 -1.35
C SER A 118 -8.54 -0.43 -0.98
N HIS A 119 -8.53 -1.04 0.20
CA HIS A 119 -9.72 -1.74 0.71
C HIS A 119 -10.91 -0.78 0.82
N VAL A 120 -10.72 0.43 1.37
CA VAL A 120 -11.78 1.45 1.48
C VAL A 120 -12.29 1.85 0.10
N VAL A 121 -11.39 2.09 -0.85
CA VAL A 121 -11.76 2.44 -2.24
C VAL A 121 -12.63 1.35 -2.87
N LEU A 122 -12.16 0.10 -2.88
CA LEU A 122 -12.90 -0.99 -3.53
C LEU A 122 -14.23 -1.30 -2.81
N ASN A 123 -14.25 -1.27 -1.48
CA ASN A 123 -15.47 -1.52 -0.71
C ASN A 123 -16.49 -0.40 -0.90
N SER A 124 -16.09 0.88 -0.92
CA SER A 124 -17.01 2.00 -1.13
C SER A 124 -17.59 2.10 -2.54
N LEU A 125 -16.93 1.45 -3.52
CA LEU A 125 -17.44 1.31 -4.89
C LEU A 125 -18.23 0.00 -5.11
N HIS A 126 -18.39 -0.80 -4.05
CA HIS A 126 -18.92 -2.17 -4.12
C HIS A 126 -18.26 -3.00 -5.22
N HIS A 127 -16.97 -2.75 -5.49
CA HIS A 127 -16.27 -3.31 -6.64
C HIS A 127 -16.18 -4.85 -6.52
N PRO A 128 -16.35 -5.62 -7.60
CA PRO A 128 -16.31 -7.08 -7.54
C PRO A 128 -14.98 -7.65 -7.01
N LEU A 129 -13.88 -6.91 -7.20
CA LEU A 129 -12.54 -7.30 -6.75
C LEU A 129 -12.21 -6.91 -5.29
N LYS A 130 -13.17 -6.39 -4.51
CA LYS A 130 -12.92 -5.86 -3.15
C LYS A 130 -12.42 -6.88 -2.12
N THR A 131 -12.58 -8.18 -2.39
CA THR A 131 -12.12 -9.29 -1.55
C THR A 131 -10.88 -9.99 -2.10
N THR A 132 -10.32 -9.51 -3.21
CA THR A 132 -9.12 -10.08 -3.83
C THR A 132 -7.93 -9.18 -3.47
N GLU A 133 -7.07 -9.68 -2.61
CA GLU A 133 -5.96 -8.91 -2.04
C GLU A 133 -4.93 -8.45 -3.09
N GLU A 134 -4.66 -9.26 -4.12
CA GLU A 134 -3.86 -8.83 -5.27
C GLU A 134 -4.48 -7.62 -5.97
N CYS A 135 -5.81 -7.56 -6.03
CA CYS A 135 -6.52 -6.43 -6.62
C CYS A 135 -6.50 -5.19 -5.72
N VAL A 136 -6.36 -5.37 -4.41
CA VAL A 136 -6.14 -4.27 -3.45
C VAL A 136 -4.77 -3.65 -3.71
N ASP A 137 -3.71 -4.46 -3.90
CA ASP A 137 -2.39 -3.96 -4.32
C ASP A 137 -2.46 -3.26 -5.68
N LEU A 138 -3.09 -3.88 -6.68
CA LEU A 138 -3.26 -3.27 -8.00
C LEU A 138 -4.02 -1.96 -7.91
N THR A 139 -4.99 -1.82 -7.00
CA THR A 139 -5.73 -0.58 -6.79
C THR A 139 -4.83 0.52 -6.22
N ALA A 140 -3.93 0.20 -5.29
CA ALA A 140 -2.94 1.17 -4.81
C ALA A 140 -2.01 1.61 -5.95
N MET A 141 -1.53 0.65 -6.75
CA MET A 141 -0.70 0.92 -7.92
C MET A 141 -1.42 1.81 -8.95
N TYR A 142 -2.69 1.51 -9.23
CA TYR A 142 -3.55 2.27 -10.14
C TYR A 142 -3.79 3.70 -9.64
N ASN A 143 -3.80 3.89 -8.31
CA ASN A 143 -3.93 5.19 -7.66
C ASN A 143 -2.60 5.97 -7.55
N GLY A 144 -1.56 5.57 -8.28
CA GLY A 144 -0.31 6.32 -8.40
C GLY A 144 0.85 5.75 -7.58
N TYR A 145 0.62 4.73 -6.76
CA TYR A 145 1.66 4.12 -5.93
C TYR A 145 2.50 3.07 -6.67
N ARG A 146 2.28 2.86 -7.97
CA ARG A 146 2.95 1.80 -8.75
C ARG A 146 4.47 1.81 -8.65
N ASN A 147 5.09 2.97 -8.52
CA ASN A 147 6.55 3.06 -8.39
C ASN A 147 7.01 2.46 -7.05
N LEU A 148 6.28 2.68 -5.95
CA LEU A 148 6.59 2.07 -4.66
C LEU A 148 6.48 0.54 -4.72
N PHE A 149 5.47 0.02 -5.43
CA PHE A 149 5.24 -1.42 -5.57
C PHE A 149 6.19 -2.09 -6.58
N ALA A 150 6.56 -1.41 -7.66
CA ALA A 150 7.39 -1.96 -8.73
C ALA A 150 8.89 -1.79 -8.50
N THR A 151 9.27 -0.80 -7.69
CA THR A 151 10.62 -0.72 -7.15
C THR A 151 10.74 -1.91 -6.21
N GLU A 152 11.73 -2.77 -6.46
CA GLU A 152 12.33 -3.45 -5.31
C GLU A 152 12.72 -2.29 -4.42
N TYR A 153 12.10 -2.13 -3.26
CA TYR A 153 12.75 -1.34 -2.24
C TYR A 153 14.09 -2.02 -2.05
N GLU A 154 15.09 -1.57 -2.81
CA GLU A 154 16.48 -1.89 -2.63
C GLU A 154 16.71 -1.43 -1.20
N TYR A 155 16.71 -2.41 -0.30
CA TYR A 155 17.28 -2.32 1.04
C TYR A 155 18.69 -1.72 1.03
N GLU A 156 19.27 -1.52 -0.16
CA GLU A 156 20.63 -1.16 -0.49
C GLU A 156 20.85 0.34 -0.69
N LYS A 157 19.81 1.18 -0.84
CA LYS A 157 20.02 2.61 -1.16
C LYS A 157 20.18 3.54 0.04
N THR A 158 19.96 3.07 1.27
CA THR A 158 19.99 3.92 2.47
C THR A 158 21.39 4.14 3.07
N LEU A 159 22.46 3.54 2.53
CA LEU A 159 23.78 3.58 3.21
C LEU A 159 24.98 4.00 2.35
N GLY A 160 24.82 4.31 1.06
CA GLY A 160 25.94 4.80 0.24
C GLY A 160 27.13 3.82 0.14
N LEU A 161 26.87 2.51 0.30
CA LEU A 161 27.89 1.47 0.35
C LEU A 161 28.17 0.86 -1.03
N PRO A 162 29.40 0.38 -1.29
CA PRO A 162 29.76 -0.26 -2.55
C PRO A 162 29.01 -1.59 -2.77
N PRO A 163 28.77 -1.98 -4.04
CA PRO A 163 27.89 -3.12 -4.41
C PRO A 163 28.22 -4.45 -3.72
N ASN A 164 29.48 -4.70 -3.40
CA ASN A 164 29.96 -5.93 -2.78
C ASN A 164 29.61 -6.08 -1.28
N LEU A 165 29.15 -5.01 -0.62
CA LEU A 165 28.76 -5.01 0.80
C LEU A 165 27.24 -4.90 1.00
N GLN A 166 26.48 -4.68 -0.07
CA GLN A 166 25.03 -4.45 -0.02
C GLN A 166 24.26 -5.71 0.42
N HIS A 167 24.70 -6.90 -0.02
CA HIS A 167 24.11 -8.19 0.37
C HIS A 167 24.28 -8.56 1.85
N LEU A 168 25.28 -7.99 2.55
CA LEU A 168 25.55 -8.27 3.96
C LEU A 168 24.58 -7.54 4.91
N LEU A 169 23.97 -6.45 4.46
CA LEU A 169 23.04 -5.63 5.25
C LEU A 169 21.58 -5.88 4.90
N SER A 170 21.27 -6.25 3.65
CA SER A 170 19.96 -6.78 3.30
C SER A 170 19.63 -7.98 4.17
N GLY A 171 20.60 -8.87 4.43
CA GLY A 171 20.48 -9.97 5.38
C GLY A 171 20.21 -9.53 6.82
N ARG A 172 20.82 -8.44 7.32
CA ARG A 172 20.59 -7.99 8.72
C ARG A 172 19.23 -7.34 8.94
N LEU A 173 18.76 -6.49 8.03
CA LEU A 173 17.41 -5.91 8.18
C LEU A 173 16.33 -6.92 7.79
N HIS A 174 16.58 -7.79 6.81
CA HIS A 174 15.73 -8.94 6.52
C HIS A 174 15.63 -9.86 7.75
N ASN A 175 16.74 -10.19 8.40
CA ASN A 175 16.73 -10.97 9.64
C ASN A 175 16.04 -10.21 10.77
N ARG A 176 16.25 -8.90 10.95
CA ARG A 176 15.54 -8.13 11.99
C ARG A 176 14.03 -8.05 11.74
N LEU A 177 13.61 -7.97 10.48
CA LEU A 177 12.19 -7.96 10.12
C LEU A 177 11.60 -9.36 10.12
N ALA A 178 12.34 -10.40 9.74
CA ALA A 178 11.95 -11.80 9.91
C ALA A 178 11.93 -12.22 11.39
N GLU A 179 12.81 -11.68 12.23
CA GLU A 179 12.77 -11.83 13.69
C GLU A 179 11.58 -11.07 14.29
N ALA A 180 11.28 -9.86 13.78
CA ALA A 180 10.16 -9.06 14.25
C ALA A 180 8.79 -9.52 13.73
N PHE A 181 8.74 -10.16 12.56
CA PHE A 181 7.50 -10.45 11.80
C PHE A 181 7.39 -11.90 11.28
N GLY A 182 8.35 -12.79 11.54
CA GLY A 182 8.38 -14.21 11.20
C GLY A 182 8.61 -14.56 9.72
N ASP A 183 8.54 -15.85 9.38
CA ASP A 183 8.55 -16.39 7.98
C ASP A 183 7.45 -15.78 7.10
N SER A 184 6.45 -15.15 7.72
CA SER A 184 5.40 -14.40 7.04
C SER A 184 5.87 -13.10 6.38
N PHE A 185 7.10 -12.64 6.61
CA PHE A 185 7.65 -11.43 6.00
C PHE A 185 7.51 -11.41 4.46
N HIS A 186 7.72 -12.53 3.77
CA HIS A 186 7.54 -12.62 2.32
C HIS A 186 6.06 -12.67 1.86
N SER A 187 5.16 -13.15 2.72
CA SER A 187 3.71 -13.16 2.48
C SER A 187 2.99 -11.85 2.86
N GLN A 188 3.68 -10.93 3.55
CA GLN A 188 3.06 -9.75 4.17
C GLN A 188 3.12 -8.49 3.30
N PHE A 189 4.09 -8.38 2.39
CA PHE A 189 4.29 -7.14 1.63
C PHE A 189 3.70 -7.21 0.24
N GLY A 190 2.38 -7.36 0.13
CA GLY A 190 1.65 -7.42 -1.14
C GLY A 190 1.58 -8.83 -1.71
N TYR A 191 0.39 -9.20 -2.19
CA TYR A 191 0.00 -10.53 -2.66
C TYR A 191 0.45 -10.82 -4.10
N LEU A 192 0.95 -9.79 -4.79
CA LEU A 192 1.67 -9.94 -6.05
C LEU A 192 3.16 -10.16 -5.80
N THR A 193 3.80 -11.07 -6.54
CA THR A 193 5.27 -11.15 -6.55
C THR A 193 5.90 -9.87 -7.12
N ILE A 194 7.20 -9.64 -6.89
CA ILE A 194 7.93 -8.49 -7.47
C ILE A 194 7.81 -8.47 -9.00
N ALA A 195 7.97 -9.63 -9.65
CA ALA A 195 7.82 -9.75 -11.10
C ALA A 195 6.41 -9.37 -11.58
N GLU A 196 5.38 -9.77 -10.82
CA GLU A 196 3.99 -9.43 -11.10
C GLU A 196 3.70 -7.93 -10.91
N ARG A 197 4.29 -7.28 -9.90
CA ARG A 197 4.18 -5.82 -9.70
C ARG A 197 4.89 -5.05 -10.82
N LYS A 198 6.11 -5.44 -11.19
CA LYS A 198 6.84 -4.82 -12.31
C LYS A 198 6.01 -4.94 -13.59
N PHE A 199 5.48 -6.12 -13.87
CA PHE A 199 4.60 -6.35 -15.01
C PHE A 199 3.34 -5.48 -14.98
N ALA A 200 2.63 -5.42 -13.84
CA ALA A 200 1.44 -4.59 -13.69
C ALA A 200 1.74 -3.09 -13.87
N ALA A 201 2.87 -2.61 -13.34
CA ALA A 201 3.29 -1.22 -13.51
C ALA A 201 3.55 -0.87 -14.99
N THR A 202 4.18 -1.77 -15.75
CA THR A 202 4.37 -1.61 -17.20
C THR A 202 3.02 -1.55 -17.95
N LEU A 203 2.05 -2.39 -17.58
CA LEU A 203 0.71 -2.35 -18.16
C LEU A 203 0.01 -1.01 -17.90
N MET A 204 0.16 -0.44 -16.71
CA MET A 204 -0.45 0.83 -16.34
C MET A 204 0.23 2.03 -17.03
N GLN A 205 1.55 1.97 -17.28
CA GLN A 205 2.28 3.03 -17.99
C GLN A 205 1.96 3.08 -19.49
N THR A 206 1.69 1.93 -20.10
CA THR A 206 1.37 1.85 -21.55
C THR A 206 -0.02 2.38 -21.88
N ARG A 207 -0.98 2.27 -20.95
CA ARG A 207 -2.34 2.81 -21.12
C ARG A 207 -2.44 4.33 -21.00
N ALA A 208 -1.68 4.94 -20.10
CA ALA A 208 -1.67 6.39 -19.91
C ALA A 208 -1.13 7.20 -21.12
N LYS A 209 -0.73 6.54 -22.22
CA LYS A 209 -0.18 7.15 -23.44
C LYS A 209 -1.14 7.11 -24.63
N VAL A 210 -2.41 6.70 -24.44
CA VAL A 210 -3.44 6.61 -25.48
C VAL A 210 -4.48 7.70 -25.30
#